data_AF-A0A929Y3F9-F1
#
_entry.id   AF-A0A929Y3F9-F1
#
_cell.length_a   1.000
_cell.length_b   1.000
_cell.length_c   1.000
_cell.angle_alpha   90.00
_cell.angle_beta   90.00
_cell.angle_gamma   90.00
#
_symmetry.space_group_name_H-M   'P 1'
#
loop_
_entity.id
_entity.type
_entity.pdbx_description
1 polymer ?
#
loop_
_entity_poly.entity_id
_entity_poly.type
_entity_poly.pdbx_seq_one_letter_code
_entity_poly.pdbx_strand_id
1 'polypeptide(L)'
;ISIDVEDSEEYEIKYILCEGKYIAFDHSNNKYIFQIEISGLVGPTRTLYAHSILREDGITLRVEENDIGRCAGKYDKDTYPQTQIDASVHYTFAAREVLRHMGIGKYLHDNNLGYILLLGFETCNELHPDYPPHWHLIFRWPYFCGSQAPHIYIDKEGKMESNVTYIDGISGVCRKYQTLEWCKMVDMYGADVIAFRLVEDGGMELTSPGGNTYKIAPYSMEDGVKVYCDERYIGNITVKNDTDNGQIKLLWNNSDCIQDSYKEIIEYDQYTGNIKKVECVDSI
;
A
#
# COMPACT_ATOMS: atom_id res chain seq x y z
N ILE A 1 9.85 31.08 -8.04
CA ILE A 1 11.20 30.89 -8.64
C ILE A 1 11.00 30.58 -10.11
N SER A 2 11.67 31.32 -11.01
CA SER A 2 11.71 30.98 -12.44
C SER A 2 12.84 29.99 -12.68
N ILE A 3 12.55 28.92 -13.42
CA ILE A 3 13.51 27.88 -13.77
C ILE A 3 13.53 27.77 -15.29
N ASP A 4 14.75 27.73 -15.84
CA ASP A 4 15.01 27.59 -17.26
C ASP A 4 15.81 26.29 -17.46
N VAL A 5 15.32 25.41 -18.32
CA VAL A 5 15.99 24.15 -18.69
C VAL A 5 16.29 24.20 -20.18
N GLU A 6 17.56 24.02 -20.55
CA GLU A 6 17.97 23.94 -21.95
C GLU A 6 17.34 22.71 -22.60
N ASP A 7 16.90 22.86 -23.85
CA ASP A 7 16.39 21.77 -24.66
C ASP A 7 17.48 20.74 -24.95
N SER A 8 17.08 19.49 -25.15
CA SER A 8 17.98 18.36 -25.36
C SER A 8 17.49 17.51 -26.53
N GLU A 9 18.41 17.05 -27.37
CA GLU A 9 18.07 16.06 -28.41
C GLU A 9 17.83 14.65 -27.83
N GLU A 10 18.24 14.41 -26.58
CA GLU A 10 18.13 13.10 -25.93
C GLU A 10 16.77 12.85 -25.27
N TYR A 11 16.00 13.90 -24.97
CA TYR A 11 14.71 13.79 -24.28
C TYR A 11 13.77 14.96 -24.60
N GLU A 12 12.47 14.70 -24.51
CA GLU A 12 11.42 15.72 -24.60
C GLU A 12 10.77 15.91 -23.22
N ILE A 13 10.65 17.15 -22.76
CA ILE A 13 9.93 17.45 -21.52
C ILE A 13 8.43 17.43 -21.80
N LYS A 14 7.75 16.38 -21.33
CA LYS A 14 6.29 16.26 -21.45
C LYS A 14 5.53 16.94 -20.31
N TYR A 15 6.06 16.84 -19.09
CA TYR A 15 5.41 17.33 -17.88
C TYR A 15 6.43 17.86 -16.88
N ILE A 16 6.00 18.84 -16.09
CA ILE A 16 6.74 19.33 -14.93
C ILE A 16 5.85 19.12 -13.72
N LEU A 17 6.38 18.43 -12.71
CA LEU A 17 5.66 18.14 -11.48
C LEU A 17 6.35 18.77 -10.28
N CYS A 18 5.55 19.35 -9.39
CA CYS A 18 5.99 19.81 -8.08
C CYS A 18 4.88 19.54 -7.07
N GLU A 19 5.21 18.82 -5.99
CA GLU A 19 4.25 18.43 -4.94
C GLU A 19 2.95 17.80 -5.47
N GLY A 20 3.10 16.86 -6.42
CA GLY A 20 1.96 16.16 -7.03
C GLY A 20 1.07 17.04 -7.91
N LYS A 21 1.55 18.20 -8.36
CA LYS A 21 0.84 19.10 -9.26
C LYS A 21 1.59 19.30 -10.56
N TYR A 22 0.82 19.32 -11.65
CA TYR A 22 1.31 19.75 -12.95
C TYR A 22 1.57 21.25 -12.97
N ILE A 23 2.78 21.61 -13.36
CA ILE A 23 3.20 22.99 -13.55
C ILE A 23 3.17 23.28 -15.04
N ALA A 24 2.47 24.33 -15.43
CA ALA A 24 2.50 24.82 -16.79
C ALA A 24 3.90 25.34 -17.12
N PHE A 25 4.35 25.09 -18.34
CA PHE A 25 5.64 25.52 -18.83
C PHE A 25 5.51 26.00 -20.27
N ASP A 26 6.36 26.95 -20.63
CA ASP A 26 6.49 27.46 -21.98
C ASP A 26 7.75 26.89 -22.63
N HIS A 27 7.72 26.66 -23.94
CA HIS A 27 8.91 26.30 -24.72
C HIS A 27 9.20 27.42 -25.72
N SER A 28 10.36 28.05 -25.58
CA SER A 28 10.81 29.12 -26.48
C SER A 28 12.33 29.21 -26.50
N ASN A 29 12.90 29.58 -27.65
CA ASN A 29 14.35 29.77 -27.82
C ASN A 29 15.20 28.57 -27.33
N ASN A 30 14.77 27.34 -27.64
CA ASN A 30 15.39 26.08 -27.19
C ASN A 30 15.49 25.97 -25.66
N LYS A 31 14.50 26.50 -24.92
CA LYS A 31 14.40 26.36 -23.47
C LYS A 31 12.98 26.08 -23.05
N TYR A 32 12.85 25.26 -22.01
CA TYR A 32 11.63 25.12 -21.24
C TYR A 32 11.68 26.05 -20.03
N ILE A 33 10.66 26.88 -19.87
CA ILE A 33 10.57 27.91 -18.83
C ILE A 33 9.33 27.65 -18.00
N PHE A 34 9.49 27.62 -16.67
CA PHE A 34 8.39 27.42 -15.75
C PHE A 34 8.63 28.10 -14.41
N GLN A 35 7.55 28.29 -13.66
CA GLN A 35 7.60 28.90 -12.34
C GLN A 35 7.16 27.91 -11.27
N ILE A 36 8.00 27.76 -10.25
CA ILE A 36 7.65 27.03 -9.03
C ILE A 36 7.50 28.03 -7.89
N GLU A 37 6.37 27.94 -7.18
CA GLU A 37 6.15 28.67 -5.94
C GLU A 37 6.60 27.82 -4.74
N ILE A 38 7.62 28.27 -4.01
CA ILE A 38 8.19 27.50 -2.89
C ILE A 38 7.78 28.03 -1.52
N SER A 39 7.16 29.21 -1.43
CA SER A 39 6.81 29.84 -0.14
C SER A 39 5.81 29.06 0.70
N GLY A 40 5.07 28.12 0.08
CA GLY A 40 4.12 27.22 0.75
C GLY A 40 4.67 25.82 1.06
N LEU A 41 5.93 25.52 0.73
CA LEU A 41 6.52 24.21 0.97
C LEU A 41 7.02 24.12 2.41
N VAL A 42 6.31 23.35 3.23
CA VAL A 42 6.65 23.10 4.64
C VAL A 42 6.83 21.59 4.86
N GLY A 43 8.08 21.16 5.04
CA GLY A 43 8.43 19.76 5.31
C GLY A 43 9.01 19.00 4.11
N PRO A 44 9.15 17.66 4.21
CA PRO A 44 9.69 16.83 3.14
C PRO A 44 8.78 16.86 1.90
N THR A 45 9.40 17.00 0.72
CA THR A 45 8.72 17.17 -0.56
C THR A 45 8.13 15.84 -1.06
N ARG A 46 6.96 15.90 -1.71
CA ARG A 46 6.25 14.72 -2.25
C ARG A 46 6.49 14.48 -3.73
N THR A 47 7.52 15.10 -4.28
CA THR A 47 7.63 15.28 -5.73
C THR A 47 8.06 13.99 -6.46
N LEU A 48 8.74 13.05 -5.77
CA LEU A 48 9.28 11.83 -6.40
C LEU A 48 8.43 10.57 -6.19
N TYR A 49 7.50 10.56 -5.23
CA TYR A 49 6.66 9.41 -4.96
C TYR A 49 5.21 9.66 -5.35
N ALA A 50 4.60 8.69 -6.02
CA ALA A 50 3.18 8.67 -6.37
C ALA A 50 2.50 7.52 -5.64
N HIS A 51 1.30 7.79 -5.11
CA HIS A 51 0.49 6.78 -4.47
C HIS A 51 -0.99 7.02 -4.73
N SER A 52 -1.74 5.94 -4.95
CA SER A 52 -3.21 5.99 -4.99
C SER A 52 -3.80 5.74 -3.60
N ILE A 53 -4.82 6.48 -3.21
CA ILE A 53 -5.50 6.29 -1.91
C ILE A 53 -6.96 5.90 -2.11
N LEU A 54 -7.31 4.69 -1.70
CA LEU A 54 -8.67 4.18 -1.62
C LEU A 54 -9.14 4.28 -0.15
N ARG A 55 -10.37 4.75 0.06
CA ARG A 55 -10.95 4.93 1.40
C ARG A 55 -12.32 4.28 1.49
N GLU A 56 -12.51 3.58 2.59
CA GLU A 56 -13.76 2.95 3.01
C GLU A 56 -13.94 3.17 4.50
N ASP A 57 -15.11 2.81 5.04
CA ASP A 57 -15.38 2.90 6.46
C ASP A 57 -14.32 2.13 7.26
N GLY A 58 -13.50 2.87 8.02
CA GLY A 58 -12.46 2.33 8.89
C GLY A 58 -11.29 1.62 8.19
N ILE A 59 -11.18 1.70 6.86
CA ILE A 59 -10.05 1.13 6.09
C ILE A 59 -9.55 2.18 5.10
N THR A 60 -8.24 2.42 5.10
CA THR A 60 -7.55 3.19 4.07
C THR A 60 -6.49 2.30 3.44
N LEU A 61 -6.51 2.20 2.12
CA LEU A 61 -5.49 1.51 1.34
C LEU A 61 -4.71 2.56 0.54
N ARG A 62 -3.40 2.65 0.80
CA ARG A 62 -2.45 3.47 0.03
C ARG A 62 -1.60 2.52 -0.80
N VAL A 63 -1.78 2.57 -2.13
CA VAL A 63 -1.00 1.78 -3.07
C VAL A 63 0.19 2.63 -3.51
N GLU A 64 1.42 2.17 -3.22
CA GLU A 64 2.62 2.83 -3.73
C GLU A 64 2.77 2.51 -5.22
N GLU A 65 2.81 3.55 -6.07
CA GLU A 65 2.97 3.40 -7.52
C GLU A 65 4.46 3.23 -7.87
N ASN A 66 5.06 2.18 -7.32
CA ASN A 66 6.46 1.86 -7.54
C ASN A 66 6.73 1.64 -9.02
N ASP A 67 7.70 2.39 -9.55
CA ASP A 67 8.02 2.42 -10.97
C ASP A 67 9.54 2.36 -11.15
N ILE A 68 10.02 1.46 -12.02
CA ILE A 68 11.45 1.27 -12.27
C ILE A 68 12.12 2.49 -12.93
N GLY A 69 11.33 3.34 -13.60
CA GLY A 69 11.80 4.61 -14.14
C GLY A 69 12.02 5.68 -13.06
N ARG A 70 11.37 5.56 -11.90
CA ARG A 70 11.44 6.50 -10.77
C ARG A 70 12.20 5.94 -9.56
N CYS A 71 12.67 4.71 -9.62
CA CYS A 71 13.32 4.05 -8.51
C CYS A 71 14.62 4.77 -8.11
N ALA A 72 14.93 4.81 -6.82
CA ALA A 72 16.01 5.60 -6.27
C ALA A 72 16.62 4.98 -5.00
N GLY A 73 17.79 5.47 -4.59
CA GLY A 73 18.45 5.02 -3.36
C GLY A 73 18.79 3.52 -3.36
N LYS A 74 18.30 2.78 -2.36
CA LYS A 74 18.58 1.34 -2.17
C LYS A 74 17.82 0.41 -3.11
N TYR A 75 16.91 0.96 -3.92
CA TYR A 75 16.09 0.24 -4.88
C TYR A 75 16.38 0.73 -6.29
N ASP A 76 17.67 0.87 -6.64
CA ASP A 76 18.06 1.22 -8.00
C ASP A 76 17.64 0.15 -9.03
N LYS A 77 17.89 0.42 -10.31
CA LYS A 77 17.50 -0.47 -11.41
C LYS A 77 18.11 -1.87 -11.31
N ASP A 78 19.26 -2.02 -10.67
CA ASP A 78 19.95 -3.30 -10.53
C ASP A 78 19.41 -4.10 -9.33
N THR A 79 18.79 -3.43 -8.37
CA THR A 79 18.26 -3.99 -7.12
C THR A 79 16.74 -3.92 -7.01
N TYR A 80 16.05 -3.60 -8.11
CA TYR A 80 14.62 -3.35 -8.15
C TYR A 80 13.80 -4.60 -7.74
N PRO A 81 13.02 -4.54 -6.65
CA PRO A 81 12.44 -5.72 -5.99
C PRO A 81 11.05 -6.06 -6.53
N GLN A 82 10.93 -6.38 -7.84
CA GLN A 82 9.63 -6.60 -8.50
C GLN A 82 8.73 -7.61 -7.77
N THR A 83 9.28 -8.77 -7.38
CA THR A 83 8.51 -9.82 -6.68
C THR A 83 7.92 -9.31 -5.37
N GLN A 84 8.68 -8.53 -4.59
CA GLN A 84 8.20 -7.98 -3.32
C GLN A 84 7.21 -6.84 -3.53
N ILE A 85 7.35 -6.04 -4.58
CA ILE A 85 6.36 -5.02 -4.97
C ILE A 85 5.02 -5.71 -5.26
N ASP A 86 5.04 -6.73 -6.13
CA ASP A 86 3.84 -7.49 -6.49
C ASP A 86 3.22 -8.15 -5.24
N ALA A 87 4.03 -8.81 -4.41
CA ALA A 87 3.58 -9.43 -3.18
C ALA A 87 2.94 -8.41 -2.21
N SER A 88 3.56 -7.25 -2.00
CA SER A 88 3.06 -6.21 -1.08
C SER A 88 1.68 -5.67 -1.50
N VAL A 89 1.49 -5.43 -2.80
CA VAL A 89 0.20 -5.00 -3.35
C VAL A 89 -0.85 -6.09 -3.16
N HIS A 90 -0.52 -7.35 -3.45
CA HIS A 90 -1.45 -8.46 -3.24
C HIS A 90 -1.83 -8.64 -1.76
N TYR A 91 -0.86 -8.56 -0.84
CA TYR A 91 -1.14 -8.70 0.60
C TYR A 91 -2.00 -7.57 1.14
N THR A 92 -1.78 -6.33 0.71
CA THR A 92 -2.60 -5.20 1.15
C THR A 92 -4.04 -5.30 0.64
N PHE A 93 -4.27 -5.73 -0.61
CA PHE A 93 -5.63 -6.01 -1.09
C PHE A 93 -6.26 -7.25 -0.42
N ALA A 94 -5.50 -8.31 -0.17
CA ALA A 94 -6.00 -9.47 0.57
C ALA A 94 -6.38 -9.13 2.02
N ALA A 95 -5.58 -8.30 2.69
CA ALA A 95 -5.88 -7.80 4.02
C ALA A 95 -7.16 -6.94 4.01
N ARG A 96 -7.36 -6.09 3.00
CA ARG A 96 -8.60 -5.33 2.81
C ARG A 96 -9.83 -6.24 2.77
N GLU A 97 -9.80 -7.31 1.97
CA GLU A 97 -10.92 -8.24 1.89
C GLU A 97 -11.13 -9.04 3.18
N VAL A 98 -10.07 -9.49 3.83
CA VAL A 98 -10.17 -10.14 5.15
C VAL A 98 -10.81 -9.20 6.17
N LEU A 99 -10.38 -7.93 6.23
CA LEU A 99 -10.93 -6.93 7.16
C LEU A 99 -12.41 -6.60 6.88
N ARG A 100 -12.83 -6.64 5.61
CA ARG A 100 -14.24 -6.53 5.20
C ARG A 100 -15.04 -7.72 5.71
N HIS A 101 -14.57 -8.95 5.50
CA HIS A 101 -15.22 -10.16 6.00
C HIS A 101 -15.31 -10.20 7.53
N MET A 102 -14.29 -9.71 8.23
CA MET A 102 -14.28 -9.59 9.69
C MET A 102 -15.17 -8.46 10.22
N GLY A 103 -15.64 -7.56 9.37
CA GLY A 103 -16.43 -6.38 9.78
C GLY A 103 -15.64 -5.31 10.55
N ILE A 104 -14.31 -5.34 10.50
CA ILE A 104 -13.44 -4.48 11.32
C ILE A 104 -13.54 -3.02 10.90
N GLY A 105 -13.53 -2.74 9.59
CA GLY A 105 -13.64 -1.37 9.08
C GLY A 105 -14.90 -0.67 9.59
N LYS A 106 -16.05 -1.33 9.44
CA LYS A 106 -17.34 -0.82 9.95
C LYS A 106 -17.31 -0.62 11.46
N TYR A 107 -16.79 -1.58 12.23
CA TYR A 107 -16.67 -1.46 13.68
C TYR A 107 -15.85 -0.22 14.09
N LEU A 108 -14.69 -0.01 13.46
CA LEU A 108 -13.82 1.13 13.76
C LEU A 108 -14.50 2.46 13.42
N HIS A 109 -15.18 2.53 12.26
CA HIS A 109 -15.93 3.70 11.82
C HIS A 109 -17.06 4.04 12.79
N ASP A 110 -17.96 3.09 13.05
CA ASP A 110 -19.16 3.30 13.87
C ASP A 110 -18.81 3.74 15.31
N ASN A 111 -17.64 3.33 15.81
CA ASN A 111 -17.17 3.63 17.17
C ASN A 111 -16.14 4.78 17.22
N ASN A 112 -15.82 5.42 16.10
CA ASN A 112 -14.81 6.49 16.00
C ASN A 112 -13.43 6.10 16.58
N LEU A 113 -13.01 4.85 16.34
CA LEU A 113 -11.76 4.29 16.88
C LEU A 113 -10.56 4.46 15.96
N GLY A 114 -10.73 5.18 14.84
CA GLY A 114 -9.71 5.38 13.83
C GLY A 114 -9.92 4.48 12.63
N TYR A 115 -8.85 3.96 12.04
CA TYR A 115 -8.91 3.12 10.84
C TYR A 115 -7.70 2.21 10.70
N ILE A 116 -7.84 1.12 9.93
CA ILE A 116 -6.69 0.33 9.47
C ILE A 116 -6.12 0.98 8.21
N LEU A 117 -4.83 1.30 8.24
CA LEU A 117 -4.06 1.78 7.10
C LEU A 117 -3.21 0.63 6.53
N LEU A 118 -3.50 0.28 5.29
CA LEU A 118 -2.79 -0.72 4.51
C LEU A 118 -1.91 0.01 3.50
N LEU A 119 -0.62 -0.29 3.48
CA LEU A 119 0.30 0.26 2.48
C LEU A 119 1.51 -0.65 2.25
N GLY A 120 2.04 -0.61 1.03
CA GLY A 120 3.32 -1.25 0.69
C GLY A 120 4.50 -0.31 0.94
N PHE A 121 5.71 -0.79 0.66
CA PHE A 121 6.92 0.01 0.72
C PHE A 121 7.13 0.85 -0.55
N GLU A 122 7.84 1.99 -0.44
CA GLU A 122 8.16 2.88 -1.56
C GLU A 122 9.61 2.72 -2.09
N THR A 123 9.78 2.69 -3.41
CA THR A 123 11.10 2.48 -4.06
C THR A 123 11.80 3.75 -4.53
N CYS A 124 11.19 4.93 -4.35
CA CYS A 124 11.62 6.18 -5.01
C CYS A 124 12.04 7.31 -4.05
N ASN A 125 11.99 7.06 -2.73
CA ASN A 125 12.30 8.08 -1.72
C ASN A 125 13.68 7.87 -1.08
N GLU A 126 14.68 8.63 -1.52
CA GLU A 126 16.04 8.54 -0.96
C GLU A 126 16.18 9.13 0.45
N LEU A 127 15.32 10.09 0.81
CA LEU A 127 15.40 10.81 2.08
C LEU A 127 14.73 10.05 3.24
N HIS A 128 13.80 9.16 2.91
CA HIS A 128 13.15 8.26 3.85
C HIS A 128 13.11 6.85 3.25
N PRO A 129 14.24 6.13 3.28
CA PRO A 129 14.36 4.85 2.58
C PRO A 129 13.51 3.80 3.29
N ASP A 130 12.45 3.36 2.62
CA ASP A 130 11.50 2.37 3.10
C ASP A 130 12.02 0.95 2.89
N TYR A 131 13.17 0.67 3.52
CA TYR A 131 14.02 -0.48 3.27
C TYR A 131 14.29 -1.29 4.54
N PRO A 132 14.34 -2.63 4.48
CA PRO A 132 14.14 -3.51 3.31
C PRO A 132 12.66 -3.68 2.93
N PRO A 133 12.31 -4.39 1.82
CA PRO A 133 10.93 -4.56 1.37
C PRO A 133 9.99 -5.07 2.46
N HIS A 134 8.85 -4.39 2.64
CA HIS A 134 7.83 -4.75 3.61
C HIS A 134 6.47 -4.16 3.24
N TRP A 135 5.44 -4.53 3.97
CA TRP A 135 4.14 -3.86 3.92
C TRP A 135 3.62 -3.64 5.34
N HIS A 136 2.57 -2.83 5.46
CA HIS A 136 2.04 -2.41 6.74
C HIS A 136 0.57 -2.75 6.91
N LEU A 137 0.22 -3.13 8.13
CA LEU A 137 -1.13 -3.31 8.66
C LEU A 137 -1.31 -2.37 9.86
N ILE A 138 -1.29 -1.06 9.64
CA ILE A 138 -1.24 -0.07 10.73
C ILE A 138 -2.64 0.14 11.29
N PHE A 139 -2.81 -0.01 12.60
CA PHE A 139 -4.01 0.50 13.27
C PHE A 139 -3.79 1.97 13.66
N ARG A 140 -4.29 2.87 12.81
CA ARG A 140 -4.20 4.32 13.01
C ARG A 140 -5.28 4.78 13.99
N TRP A 141 -4.86 5.19 15.17
CA TRP A 141 -5.75 5.81 16.16
C TRP A 141 -6.17 7.22 15.71
N PRO A 142 -7.32 7.74 16.21
CA PRO A 142 -7.82 9.07 15.84
C PRO A 142 -6.84 10.21 16.10
N TYR A 143 -5.99 10.08 17.11
CA TYR A 143 -5.02 11.11 17.54
C TYR A 143 -3.58 10.82 17.13
N PHE A 144 -3.34 9.87 16.21
CA PHE A 144 -2.04 9.42 15.70
C PHE A 144 -1.10 8.78 16.74
N CYS A 145 -0.79 9.45 17.84
CA CYS A 145 0.11 8.93 18.88
C CYS A 145 -0.48 7.67 19.52
N GLY A 146 0.33 6.61 19.62
CA GLY A 146 -0.08 5.29 20.12
C GLY A 146 -0.56 4.32 19.03
N SER A 147 -0.68 4.77 17.77
CA SER A 147 -1.01 3.89 16.64
C SER A 147 0.01 2.76 16.54
N GLN A 148 -0.46 1.54 16.32
CA GLN A 148 0.41 0.38 16.16
C GLN A 148 0.73 0.19 14.69
N ALA A 149 2.02 0.25 14.34
CA ALA A 149 2.51 0.19 12.99
C ALA A 149 3.37 -1.06 12.75
N PRO A 150 2.75 -2.22 12.47
CA PRO A 150 3.44 -3.39 11.94
C PRO A 150 4.22 -3.08 10.67
N HIS A 151 5.44 -3.60 10.61
CA HIS A 151 6.27 -3.66 9.41
C HIS A 151 6.50 -5.14 9.13
N ILE A 152 5.79 -5.66 8.13
CA ILE A 152 5.81 -7.08 7.77
C ILE A 152 6.76 -7.26 6.59
N TYR A 153 7.97 -7.73 6.89
CA TYR A 153 9.05 -7.88 5.93
C TYR A 153 8.79 -9.04 4.96
N ILE A 154 9.18 -8.82 3.71
CA ILE A 154 8.96 -9.73 2.60
C ILE A 154 10.31 -10.25 2.07
N ASP A 155 10.45 -11.56 1.97
CA ASP A 155 11.64 -12.19 1.37
C ASP A 155 11.66 -12.06 -0.16
N LYS A 156 12.73 -12.54 -0.80
CA LYS A 156 12.90 -12.44 -2.26
C LYS A 156 11.92 -13.31 -3.06
N GLU A 157 11.30 -14.30 -2.42
CA GLU A 157 10.24 -15.14 -2.98
C GLU A 157 8.85 -14.51 -2.80
N GLY A 158 8.75 -13.37 -2.11
CA GLY A 158 7.48 -12.69 -1.85
C GLY A 158 6.77 -13.17 -0.57
N LYS A 159 7.41 -13.97 0.28
CA LYS A 159 6.81 -14.49 1.52
C LYS A 159 7.02 -13.55 2.70
N MET A 160 6.09 -13.56 3.65
CA MET A 160 6.24 -12.80 4.89
C MET A 160 7.19 -13.52 5.85
N GLU A 161 8.29 -12.87 6.23
CA GLU A 161 9.36 -13.49 7.02
C GLU A 161 9.41 -13.04 8.48
N SER A 162 9.14 -11.76 8.75
CA SER A 162 9.23 -11.21 10.10
C SER A 162 8.36 -9.98 10.26
N ASN A 163 7.96 -9.70 11.50
CA ASN A 163 7.21 -8.49 11.85
C ASN A 163 7.94 -7.72 12.95
N VAL A 164 8.14 -6.42 12.73
CA VAL A 164 8.49 -5.47 13.78
C VAL A 164 7.37 -4.44 13.87
N THR A 165 6.76 -4.32 15.04
CA THR A 165 5.68 -3.35 15.26
C THR A 165 6.21 -2.17 16.05
N TYR A 166 6.11 -0.99 15.48
CA TYR A 166 6.45 0.29 16.11
C TYR A 166 5.19 0.94 16.69
N ILE A 167 5.38 1.86 17.63
CA ILE A 167 4.30 2.69 18.15
C ILE A 167 4.51 4.13 17.70
N ASP A 168 3.60 4.64 16.88
CA ASP A 168 3.69 5.98 16.33
C ASP A 168 3.63 7.04 17.44
N GLY A 169 4.47 8.07 17.30
CA GLY A 169 4.60 9.13 18.29
C GLY A 169 5.45 8.76 19.52
N ILE A 170 5.97 7.53 19.61
CA ILE A 170 6.80 7.09 20.74
C ILE A 170 8.14 6.52 20.22
N SER A 171 9.14 7.39 20.17
CA SER A 171 10.47 7.04 19.63
C SER A 171 11.11 5.85 20.35
N GLY A 172 11.67 4.91 19.58
CA GLY A 172 12.39 3.74 20.09
C GLY A 172 11.51 2.61 20.62
N VAL A 173 10.19 2.80 20.71
CA VAL A 173 9.28 1.75 21.18
C VAL A 173 8.86 0.88 20.00
N CYS A 174 9.36 -0.35 20.00
CA CYS A 174 9.00 -1.37 19.05
C CYS A 174 9.07 -2.77 19.67
N ARG A 175 8.45 -3.74 19.01
CA ARG A 175 8.58 -5.16 19.34
C ARG A 175 8.72 -5.98 18.07
N LYS A 176 9.72 -6.87 18.06
CA LYS A 176 9.83 -7.94 17.08
C LYS A 176 9.00 -9.13 17.53
N TYR A 177 8.14 -9.63 16.65
CA TYR A 177 7.32 -10.82 16.88
C TYR A 177 7.95 -12.03 16.18
N GLN A 178 7.92 -13.18 16.84
CA GLN A 178 8.33 -14.45 16.25
C GLN A 178 7.23 -15.02 15.36
N THR A 179 7.59 -15.93 14.46
CA THR A 179 6.61 -16.75 13.74
C THR A 179 5.70 -17.47 14.75
N LEU A 180 4.41 -17.57 14.43
CA LEU A 180 3.32 -18.10 15.27
C LEU A 180 2.96 -17.27 16.51
N GLU A 181 3.69 -16.18 16.80
CA GLU A 181 3.39 -15.26 17.90
C GLU A 181 2.33 -14.24 17.49
N TRP A 182 1.25 -14.14 18.27
CA TRP A 182 0.19 -13.16 18.03
C TRP A 182 0.63 -11.74 18.37
N CYS A 183 0.65 -10.89 17.36
CA CYS A 183 0.68 -9.44 17.48
C CYS A 183 -0.75 -8.93 17.67
N LYS A 184 -1.08 -8.54 18.90
CA LYS A 184 -2.38 -7.94 19.23
C LYS A 184 -2.36 -6.45 18.94
N MET A 185 -3.43 -5.97 18.32
CA MET A 185 -3.71 -4.57 18.15
C MET A 185 -4.91 -4.13 18.98
N VAL A 186 -4.72 -3.05 19.74
CA VAL A 186 -5.69 -2.51 20.70
C VAL A 186 -6.11 -1.11 20.32
N ASP A 187 -7.33 -0.73 20.68
CA ASP A 187 -7.80 0.65 20.53
C ASP A 187 -7.17 1.59 21.56
N MET A 188 -7.48 2.89 21.45
CA MET A 188 -6.97 3.92 22.35
C MET A 188 -7.44 3.79 23.81
N TYR A 189 -8.38 2.89 24.09
CA TYR A 189 -8.87 2.56 25.43
C TYR A 189 -8.29 1.24 25.95
N GLY A 190 -7.50 0.54 25.15
CA GLY A 190 -6.84 -0.73 25.49
C GLY A 190 -7.69 -1.98 25.23
N ALA A 191 -8.81 -1.87 24.50
CA ALA A 191 -9.60 -3.03 24.10
C ALA A 191 -8.96 -3.74 22.90
N ASP A 192 -8.91 -5.08 22.92
CA ASP A 192 -8.44 -5.90 21.80
C ASP A 192 -9.37 -5.69 20.59
N VAL A 193 -8.82 -5.37 19.41
CA VAL A 193 -9.59 -5.15 18.16
C VAL A 193 -9.33 -6.26 17.16
N ILE A 194 -8.06 -6.44 16.81
CA ILE A 194 -7.58 -7.51 15.91
C ILE A 194 -6.26 -8.04 16.42
N ALA A 195 -5.94 -9.28 16.06
CA ALA A 195 -4.61 -9.84 16.23
C ALA A 195 -4.18 -10.51 14.93
N PHE A 196 -2.89 -10.48 14.63
CA PHE A 196 -2.32 -11.22 13.51
C PHE A 196 -1.04 -11.94 13.91
N ARG A 197 -0.66 -12.96 13.15
CA ARG A 197 0.64 -13.63 13.27
C ARG A 197 1.13 -14.09 11.91
N LEU A 198 2.44 -14.17 11.75
CA LEU A 198 3.04 -14.85 10.61
C LEU A 198 3.06 -16.36 10.86
N VAL A 199 2.88 -17.15 9.81
CA VAL A 199 2.88 -18.62 9.88
C VAL A 199 4.05 -19.20 9.07
N GLU A 200 4.38 -20.46 9.34
CA GLU A 200 5.63 -21.09 8.87
C GLU A 200 5.79 -21.16 7.34
N ASP A 201 4.68 -21.18 6.60
CA ASP A 201 4.71 -21.22 5.13
C ASP A 201 5.02 -19.86 4.49
N GLY A 202 5.09 -18.78 5.29
CA GLY A 202 5.28 -17.41 4.84
C GLY A 202 3.99 -16.61 4.64
N GLY A 203 2.85 -17.13 5.12
CA GLY A 203 1.56 -16.45 5.16
C GLY A 203 1.32 -15.69 6.45
N MET A 204 0.09 -15.20 6.61
CA MET A 204 -0.39 -14.53 7.81
C MET A 204 -1.76 -15.07 8.23
N GLU A 205 -1.99 -15.16 9.53
CA GLU A 205 -3.33 -15.36 10.10
C GLU A 205 -3.79 -14.09 10.81
N LEU A 206 -5.08 -13.76 10.69
CA LEU A 206 -5.75 -12.63 11.32
C LEU A 206 -7.00 -13.11 12.05
N THR A 207 -7.29 -12.51 13.19
CA THR A 207 -8.51 -12.80 13.97
C THR A 207 -8.96 -11.58 14.78
N SER A 208 -10.20 -11.62 15.25
CA SER A 208 -10.78 -10.66 16.19
C SER A 208 -11.26 -11.39 17.45
N PRO A 209 -11.49 -10.69 18.57
CA PRO A 209 -12.00 -11.33 19.79
C PRO A 209 -13.29 -12.12 19.56
N GLY A 210 -13.22 -13.45 19.72
CA GLY A 210 -14.35 -14.36 19.54
C GLY A 210 -14.77 -14.59 18.08
N GLY A 211 -14.01 -14.07 17.11
CA GLY A 211 -14.25 -14.25 15.68
C GLY A 211 -13.53 -15.46 15.09
N ASN A 212 -13.73 -15.66 13.79
CA ASN A 212 -13.05 -16.69 13.00
C ASN A 212 -11.56 -16.33 12.80
N THR A 213 -10.76 -17.32 12.40
CA THR A 213 -9.38 -17.10 11.97
C THR A 213 -9.31 -17.07 10.45
N TYR A 214 -8.84 -15.95 9.91
CA TYR A 214 -8.61 -15.79 8.48
C TYR A 214 -7.14 -16.02 8.18
N LYS A 215 -6.83 -16.75 7.11
CA LYS A 215 -5.46 -16.94 6.62
C LYS A 215 -5.29 -16.28 5.27
N ILE A 216 -4.29 -15.40 5.18
CA ILE A 216 -3.72 -14.87 3.94
C ILE A 216 -2.52 -15.77 3.61
N ALA A 217 -2.65 -16.59 2.55
CA ALA A 217 -1.58 -17.48 2.12
C ALA A 217 -0.39 -16.70 1.51
N PRO A 218 0.80 -17.31 1.41
CA PRO A 218 1.91 -16.71 0.70
C PRO A 218 1.55 -16.34 -0.74
N TYR A 219 2.08 -15.22 -1.21
CA TYR A 219 1.97 -14.77 -2.60
C TYR A 219 2.57 -15.81 -3.55
N SER A 220 1.89 -16.00 -4.68
CA SER A 220 2.42 -16.69 -5.85
C SER A 220 2.14 -15.86 -7.10
N MET A 221 3.09 -15.88 -8.06
CA MET A 221 2.95 -15.15 -9.31
C MET A 221 1.79 -15.66 -10.19
N GLU A 222 1.42 -16.94 -10.03
CA GLU A 222 0.37 -17.58 -10.84
C GLU A 222 -1.04 -17.33 -10.29
N ASP A 223 -1.22 -17.48 -8.98
CA ASP A 223 -2.55 -17.44 -8.34
C ASP A 223 -2.80 -16.17 -7.51
N GLY A 224 -1.79 -15.31 -7.35
CA GLY A 224 -1.81 -14.19 -6.42
C GLY A 224 -1.81 -14.67 -4.97
N VAL A 225 -2.81 -14.27 -4.19
CA VAL A 225 -2.91 -14.60 -2.75
C VAL A 225 -4.24 -15.30 -2.46
N LYS A 226 -4.17 -16.51 -1.91
CA LYS A 226 -5.34 -17.29 -1.48
C LYS A 226 -5.75 -16.89 -0.06
N VAL A 227 -7.05 -16.88 0.19
CA VAL A 227 -7.64 -16.51 1.48
C VAL A 227 -8.50 -17.66 2.00
N TYR A 228 -8.36 -17.94 3.29
CA TYR A 228 -9.11 -18.97 4.00
C TYR A 228 -9.78 -18.39 5.24
N CYS A 229 -10.91 -18.97 5.66
CA CYS A 229 -11.59 -18.69 6.93
C CYS A 229 -11.80 -20.03 7.64
N ASP A 230 -11.23 -20.19 8.85
CA ASP A 230 -11.24 -21.44 9.62
C ASP A 230 -10.88 -22.66 8.74
N GLU A 231 -9.73 -22.55 8.05
CA GLU A 231 -9.18 -23.55 7.12
C GLU A 231 -9.97 -23.77 5.82
N ARG A 232 -11.18 -23.21 5.70
CA ARG A 232 -11.97 -23.27 4.46
C ARG A 232 -11.51 -22.19 3.48
N TYR A 233 -11.23 -22.56 2.24
CA TYR A 233 -10.96 -21.59 1.16
C TYR A 233 -12.17 -20.70 0.92
N ILE A 234 -11.96 -19.38 0.82
CA ILE A 234 -13.03 -18.40 0.55
C ILE A 234 -12.79 -17.55 -0.71
N GLY A 235 -11.58 -17.57 -1.25
CA GLY A 235 -11.27 -16.87 -2.49
C GLY A 235 -9.79 -16.58 -2.66
N ASN A 236 -9.44 -15.98 -3.80
CA ASN A 236 -8.10 -15.49 -4.04
C ASN A 236 -8.12 -14.08 -4.66
N ILE A 237 -7.07 -13.35 -4.38
CA ILE A 237 -6.81 -12.00 -4.87
C ILE A 237 -5.72 -12.09 -5.93
N THR A 238 -5.98 -11.50 -7.10
CA THR A 238 -4.94 -11.17 -8.08
C THR A 238 -5.00 -9.68 -8.38
N VAL A 239 -3.84 -9.03 -8.43
CA VAL A 239 -3.71 -7.60 -8.66
C VAL A 239 -2.69 -7.36 -9.76
N LYS A 240 -3.04 -6.54 -10.74
CA LYS A 240 -2.10 -5.99 -11.71
C LYS A 240 -2.09 -4.48 -11.57
N ASN A 241 -0.95 -3.91 -11.18
CA ASN A 241 -0.74 -2.48 -11.18
C ASN A 241 0.10 -2.08 -12.40
N ASP A 242 -0.52 -1.36 -13.33
CA ASP A 242 0.09 -0.85 -14.56
C ASP A 242 0.43 0.62 -14.34
N THR A 243 1.65 0.87 -13.87
CA THR A 243 2.14 2.22 -13.54
C THR A 243 2.34 3.08 -14.78
N ASP A 244 2.65 2.46 -15.93
CA ASP A 244 2.81 3.17 -17.20
C ASP A 244 1.51 3.79 -17.69
N ASN A 245 0.39 3.10 -17.51
CA ASN A 245 -0.94 3.56 -17.96
C ASN A 245 -1.80 4.14 -16.82
N GLY A 246 -1.32 4.10 -15.58
CA GLY A 246 -2.06 4.56 -14.41
C GLY A 246 -3.32 3.73 -14.14
N GLN A 247 -3.18 2.40 -14.04
CA GLN A 247 -4.33 1.52 -13.83
C GLN A 247 -4.04 0.34 -12.90
N ILE A 248 -4.84 0.17 -11.86
CA ILE A 248 -4.87 -1.05 -11.04
C ILE A 248 -6.08 -1.91 -11.46
N LYS A 249 -5.84 -3.19 -11.68
CA LYS A 249 -6.88 -4.21 -11.88
C LYS A 249 -6.79 -5.22 -10.76
N LEU A 250 -7.83 -5.30 -9.96
CA LEU A 250 -8.03 -6.29 -8.91
C LEU A 250 -9.08 -7.30 -9.38
N LEU A 251 -8.83 -8.58 -9.09
CA LEU A 251 -9.83 -9.64 -9.16
C LEU A 251 -9.87 -10.34 -7.82
N TRP A 252 -11.04 -10.32 -7.18
CA TRP A 252 -11.41 -11.23 -6.11
C TRP A 252 -12.20 -12.39 -6.72
N ASN A 253 -11.67 -13.60 -6.59
CA ASN A 253 -12.29 -14.80 -7.12
C ASN A 253 -12.62 -15.79 -6.01
N ASN A 254 -13.90 -15.82 -5.64
CA ASN A 254 -14.51 -16.83 -4.80
C ASN A 254 -14.99 -18.01 -5.68
N SER A 255 -14.20 -19.08 -5.75
CA SER A 255 -14.55 -20.28 -6.53
C SER A 255 -15.74 -21.05 -5.95
N ASP A 256 -16.03 -20.88 -4.67
CA ASP A 256 -17.16 -21.53 -3.99
C ASP A 256 -18.49 -20.80 -4.27
N CYS A 257 -18.43 -19.49 -4.55
CA CYS A 257 -19.59 -18.66 -4.88
C CYS A 257 -19.21 -17.59 -5.90
N ILE A 258 -19.34 -17.91 -7.19
CA ILE A 258 -19.00 -17.00 -8.30
C ILE A 258 -19.74 -15.66 -8.20
N GLN A 259 -20.94 -15.64 -7.60
CA GLN A 259 -21.73 -14.43 -7.38
C GLN A 259 -21.08 -13.44 -6.39
N ASP A 260 -20.16 -13.93 -5.54
CA ASP A 260 -19.40 -13.10 -4.60
C ASP A 260 -18.02 -12.70 -5.16
N SER A 261 -17.69 -13.13 -6.38
CA SER A 261 -16.49 -12.71 -7.10
C SER A 261 -16.71 -11.37 -7.78
N TYR A 262 -15.67 -10.54 -7.83
CA TYR A 262 -15.77 -9.24 -8.49
C TYR A 262 -14.42 -8.78 -9.02
N LYS A 263 -14.49 -7.87 -9.98
CA LYS A 263 -13.35 -7.15 -10.54
C LYS A 263 -13.44 -5.68 -10.19
N GLU A 264 -12.36 -5.12 -9.67
CA GLU A 264 -12.25 -3.68 -9.44
C GLU A 264 -11.18 -3.10 -10.37
N ILE A 265 -11.52 -2.03 -11.08
CA ILE A 265 -10.62 -1.30 -11.97
C ILE A 265 -10.49 0.11 -11.43
N ILE A 266 -9.26 0.50 -11.07
CA ILE A 266 -8.94 1.84 -10.58
C ILE A 266 -8.06 2.50 -11.63
N GLU A 267 -8.55 3.59 -12.22
CA GLU A 267 -7.76 4.45 -13.10
C GLU A 267 -7.25 5.63 -12.28
N TYR A 268 -5.97 5.93 -12.42
CA TYR A 268 -5.30 7.02 -11.73
C TYR A 268 -4.37 7.77 -12.66
N ASP A 269 -3.85 8.87 -12.16
CA ASP A 269 -2.81 9.63 -12.83
C ASP A 269 -1.43 9.04 -12.53
N GLN A 270 -0.75 8.45 -13.52
CA GLN A 270 0.53 7.76 -13.32
C GLN A 270 1.62 8.58 -12.62
N TYR A 271 1.60 9.90 -12.79
CA TYR A 271 2.63 10.78 -12.26
C TYR A 271 2.31 11.31 -10.87
N THR A 272 1.02 11.38 -10.50
CA THR A 272 0.59 11.95 -9.21
C THR A 272 -0.10 10.94 -8.28
N GLY A 273 -0.52 9.78 -8.78
CA GLY A 273 -1.33 8.80 -8.05
C GLY A 273 -2.78 9.22 -7.81
N ASN A 274 -3.20 10.38 -8.34
CA ASN A 274 -4.56 10.86 -8.13
C ASN A 274 -5.57 9.94 -8.86
N ILE A 275 -6.50 9.37 -8.10
CA ILE A 275 -7.56 8.52 -8.64
C ILE A 275 -8.47 9.35 -9.56
N LYS A 276 -8.64 8.87 -10.79
CA LYS A 276 -9.54 9.42 -11.81
C LYS A 276 -10.90 8.71 -11.76
N LYS A 277 -10.88 7.39 -11.56
CA LYS A 277 -12.08 6.55 -11.66
C LYS A 277 -11.90 5.25 -10.89
N VAL A 278 -12.98 4.75 -10.29
CA VAL A 278 -13.06 3.41 -9.70
C VAL A 278 -14.31 2.75 -10.26
N GLU A 279 -14.17 1.55 -10.82
CA GLU A 279 -15.27 0.73 -11.31
C GLU A 279 -15.23 -0.65 -10.63
N CYS A 280 -16.35 -1.06 -10.04
CA CYS A 280 -16.54 -2.42 -9.58
C CYS A 280 -17.49 -3.14 -10.56
N VAL A 281 -17.09 -4.30 -11.03
CA VAL A 281 -17.85 -5.14 -11.95
C VAL A 281 -17.96 -6.51 -11.31
N ASP A 282 -19.18 -6.90 -10.93
CA ASP A 282 -19.46 -8.25 -10.46
C ASP A 282 -19.08 -9.24 -11.58
N SER A 283 -18.31 -10.27 -11.26
CA SER A 283 -17.99 -11.28 -12.27
C SER A 283 -19.22 -12.14 -12.51
N ILE A 284 -19.72 -12.11 -13.74
CA ILE A 284 -20.86 -12.89 -14.23
C ILE A 284 -20.57 -14.39 -14.19
#